data_AF-K3YBD2-F1
#
_entry.id   AF-K3YBD2-F1
#
_cell.length_a   1.000
_cell.length_b   1.000
_cell.length_c   1.000
_cell.angle_alpha   90.00
_cell.angle_beta   90.00
_cell.angle_gamma   90.00
#
_symmetry.space_group_name_H-M   'P 1'
#
loop_
_entity.id
_entity.type
_entity.pdbx_description
1 polymer ?
#
loop_
_entity_poly.entity_id
_entity_poly.type
_entity_poly.pdbx_seq_one_letter_code
_entity_poly.pdbx_strand_id
1 'polypeptide(L)' 'MKYRHSEGKLVLKVTDDRECLKFKTDQAQDAKKMEKLNNIFFALMTRGPDADISEVSGKEQAEQQQSKKGRGRRQ' A
#
# COMPACT_ATOMS: atom_id res chain seq x y z
N MET A 1 -2.14 8.04 -7.90
CA MET A 1 -2.78 7.67 -6.61
C MET A 1 -3.63 8.84 -6.11
N LYS A 2 -4.76 8.62 -5.43
CA LYS A 2 -5.59 9.69 -4.84
C LYS A 2 -5.97 9.33 -3.41
N TYR A 3 -5.62 10.19 -2.47
CA TYR A 3 -6.03 10.08 -1.06
C TYR A 3 -7.06 11.15 -0.72
N ARG A 4 -8.05 10.78 0.10
CA ARG A 4 -9.04 11.71 0.65
C ARG A 4 -9.07 11.55 2.16
N HIS A 5 -8.41 12.46 2.86
CA HIS A 5 -8.29 12.42 4.32
C HIS A 5 -9.63 12.48 5.04
N SER A 6 -10.55 13.36 4.59
CA SER A 6 -11.89 13.51 5.18
C SER A 6 -12.73 12.21 5.18
N GLU A 7 -12.38 11.25 4.33
CA GLU A 7 -13.06 9.95 4.24
C GLU A 7 -12.15 8.77 4.63
N GLY A 8 -10.86 9.01 4.91
CA GLY A 8 -9.88 7.94 5.14
C GLY A 8 -9.65 7.00 3.95
N LYS A 9 -10.08 7.39 2.73
CA LYS A 9 -10.06 6.51 1.55
C LYS A 9 -8.84 6.76 0.67
N LEU A 10 -8.26 5.66 0.19
CA LEU A 10 -7.18 5.63 -0.77
C LEU A 10 -7.63 4.96 -2.07
N VAL A 11 -7.25 5.54 -3.20
CA VAL A 11 -7.59 5.04 -4.54
C VAL A 11 -6.33 4.95 -5.39
N LEU A 12 -6.02 3.75 -5.88
CA LEU A 12 -5.00 3.51 -6.90
C LEU A 12 -5.70 3.22 -8.23
N LYS A 13 -5.25 3.88 -9.29
CA LYS A 13 -5.70 3.65 -10.66
C LYS A 13 -4.46 3.45 -11.53
N VAL A 14 -4.44 2.37 -12.30
CA VAL A 14 -3.44 2.10 -13.35
C VAL A 14 -4.20 1.91 -14.65
N THR A 15 -3.68 2.47 -15.73
CA THR A 15 -4.32 2.42 -17.05
C THR A 15 -3.28 2.54 -18.14
N ASP A 16 -3.56 1.90 -19.27
CA ASP A 16 -2.87 2.04 -20.55
C ASP A 16 -3.74 2.79 -21.57
N ASP A 17 -4.72 3.56 -21.08
CA ASP A 17 -5.76 4.27 -21.84
C ASP A 17 -6.74 3.39 -22.65
N ARG A 18 -6.60 2.06 -22.59
CA ARG A 18 -7.58 1.10 -23.12
C ARG A 18 -8.35 0.41 -21.99
N GLU A 19 -7.61 -0.01 -20.97
CA GLU A 19 -8.13 -0.66 -19.78
C GLU A 19 -7.77 0.14 -18.52
N CYS A 20 -8.66 0.09 -17.53
CA CYS A 20 -8.52 0.81 -16.27
C CYS A 20 -8.67 -0.19 -15.11
N LEU A 21 -7.57 -0.43 -14.39
CA LEU A 21 -7.58 -1.16 -13.13
C LEU A 21 -7.66 -0.18 -11.98
N LYS A 22 -8.68 -0.31 -11.13
CA LYS A 22 -8.93 0.60 -10.01
C LYS A 22 -9.11 -0.17 -8.70
N PHE A 23 -8.26 0.12 -7.73
CA PHE A 23 -8.35 -0.41 -6.38
C PHE A 23 -8.69 0.72 -5.40
N LYS A 24 -9.74 0.53 -4.60
CA LYS A 24 -10.19 1.46 -3.56
C LYS A 24 -10.13 0.73 -2.23
N THR A 25 -9.57 1.38 -1.21
CA THR A 25 -9.48 0.82 0.14
C THR A 25 -9.59 1.93 1.19
N ASP A 26 -10.10 1.58 2.35
CA ASP A 26 -10.09 2.36 3.59
C ASP A 26 -9.20 1.70 4.67
N GLN A 27 -8.55 0.59 4.33
CA GLN A 27 -7.72 -0.18 5.25
C GLN A 27 -6.31 0.42 5.32
N ALA A 28 -5.90 0.87 6.51
CA ALA A 28 -4.60 1.51 6.71
C ALA A 28 -3.41 0.62 6.30
N GLN A 29 -3.52 -0.70 6.50
CA GLN A 29 -2.49 -1.69 6.11
C GLN A 29 -2.22 -1.72 4.60
N ASP A 30 -3.19 -1.31 3.76
CA ASP A 30 -3.02 -1.29 2.31
C ASP A 30 -2.27 -0.05 1.84
N ALA A 31 -2.15 1.00 2.67
CA ALA A 31 -1.38 2.20 2.33
C ALA A 31 0.10 1.85 2.08
N LYS A 32 0.73 1.08 2.99
CA LYS A 32 2.11 0.60 2.84
C LYS A 32 2.30 -0.25 1.58
N LYS A 33 1.34 -1.14 1.29
CA LYS A 33 1.39 -1.99 0.08
C LYS A 33 1.29 -1.16 -1.20
N MET A 34 0.39 -0.17 -1.23
CA MET A 34 0.24 0.73 -2.38
C MET A 34 1.47 1.61 -2.59
N GLU A 35 2.08 2.13 -1.52
CA GLU A 35 3.32 2.89 -1.59
C GLU A 35 4.46 2.05 -2.18
N LYS A 36 4.65 0.84 -1.64
CA LYS A 36 5.64 -0.12 -2.14
C LYS A 36 5.45 -0.39 -3.64
N LEU A 37 4.23 -0.69 -4.06
CA LEU A 37 3.90 -0.91 -5.47
C LEU A 37 4.23 0.31 -6.34
N ASN A 38 3.88 1.51 -5.89
CA ASN A 38 4.16 2.75 -6.61
C ASN A 38 5.67 3.00 -6.77
N ASN A 39 6.48 2.66 -5.77
CA ASN A 39 7.93 2.78 -5.84
C ASN A 39 8.55 1.76 -6.80
N ILE A 40 8.00 0.54 -6.89
CA ILE A 40 8.42 -0.46 -7.89
C ILE A 40 8.20 0.09 -9.31
N PHE A 41 7.03 0.68 -9.56
CA PHE A 41 6.72 1.32 -10.83
C PHE A 41 7.72 2.43 -11.16
N PHE A 42 8.08 3.29 -10.19
CA PHE A 42 9.09 4.31 -10.42
C PHE A 42 10.47 3.72 -10.74
N ALA A 43 10.90 2.67 -10.04
CA ALA A 43 12.18 2.03 -10.33
C ALA A 43 12.22 1.45 -11.74
N LEU A 44 11.18 0.70 -12.13
CA LEU A 44 11.08 0.09 -13.47
C LEU A 44 11.00 1.15 -14.58
N MET A 45 10.28 2.25 -14.36
CA MET A 45 10.16 3.33 -15.35
C MET A 45 11.43 4.17 -15.49
N THR A 46 12.26 4.26 -14.44
CA THR A 46 13.49 5.09 -14.46
C THR A 46 14.74 4.30 -14.85
N ARG A 47 14.82 3.04 -14.43
CA ARG A 47 16.00 2.17 -14.63
C ARG A 47 15.80 1.11 -15.71
N GLY A 48 14.56 0.89 -16.16
CA GLY A 48 14.22 -0.11 -17.16
C GLY A 48 13.78 -1.46 -16.58
N PRO A 49 13.48 -2.43 -17.46
CA PRO A 49 12.89 -3.73 -17.08
C PRO A 49 13.81 -4.61 -16.24
N ASP A 50 15.12 -4.40 -16.32
CA ASP A 50 16.12 -5.18 -15.58
C ASP A 50 16.44 -4.61 -14.19
N ALA A 51 15.67 -3.62 -13.73
CA ALA A 51 15.88 -3.00 -12.42
C ALA A 51 15.67 -4.02 -11.30
N ASP A 52 16.63 -4.09 -10.37
CA ASP A 52 16.48 -4.90 -9.17
C ASP A 52 15.43 -4.30 -8.23
N ILE A 53 14.32 -5.02 -8.09
CA ILE A 53 13.16 -4.62 -7.29
C ILE A 53 13.38 -4.92 -5.80
N SER A 54 14.39 -5.75 -5.46
CA SER A 54 14.65 -6.19 -4.09
C SER A 54 14.98 -5.03 -3.14
N GLU A 55 15.69 -4.02 -3.62
CA GLU A 55 16.05 -2.80 -2.86
C GLU A 55 14.83 -1.96 -2.47
N VAL A 56 13.91 -1.76 -3.40
CA VAL A 56 12.66 -1.01 -3.19
C VAL A 56 11.70 -1.79 -2.30
N SER A 57 11.86 -3.11 -2.26
CA SER A 57 10.98 -4.00 -1.53
C SER A 57 11.25 -4.08 -0.03
N GLY A 58 12.28 -3.39 0.50
CA GLY A 58 12.62 -3.20 1.92
C GLY A 58 12.00 -4.19 2.92
N LYS A 59 12.84 -5.04 3.53
CA LYS A 59 12.47 -6.05 4.54
C LYS A 59 11.61 -5.49 5.69
N GLU A 60 10.29 -5.44 5.54
CA GLU A 60 9.37 -5.28 6.67
C GLU A 60 8.88 -6.66 7.09
N GLN A 61 9.58 -7.21 8.09
CA GLN A 61 9.07 -8.30 8.90
C GLN A 61 7.82 -7.85 9.65
N ALA A 62 6.92 -8.81 9.81
CA ALA A 62 5.62 -8.69 10.45
C ALA A 62 5.69 -7.99 11.82
N GLU A 63 5.19 -6.76 11.89
CA GLU A 63 4.77 -6.17 13.15
C GLU A 63 3.35 -5.61 13.00
N GLN A 64 2.37 -6.44 13.36
CA GLN A 64 1.17 -6.06 14.11
C GLN A 64 0.19 -7.23 14.21
N GLN A 65 0.46 -8.12 15.17
CA GLN A 65 -0.56 -8.99 15.75
C GLN A 65 -0.55 -8.81 17.28
N GLN A 66 -0.91 -7.61 17.76
CA GLN A 66 -1.30 -7.39 19.14
C GLN A 66 -2.49 -6.44 19.20
N SER A 67 -3.71 -7.00 19.19
CA SER A 67 -4.90 -6.28 19.66
C SER A 67 -6.04 -7.20 20.11
N LYS A 68 -5.78 -8.30 20.81
CA LYS A 68 -6.84 -9.02 21.54
C LYS A 68 -6.37 -9.62 22.87
N LYS A 69 -6.41 -8.83 23.94
CA LYS A 69 -6.76 -9.34 25.29
C LYS A 69 -7.39 -8.24 26.15
N GLY A 70 -8.72 -8.28 26.22
CA GLY A 70 -9.57 -8.00 27.39
C GLY A 70 -9.45 -6.64 28.09
N ARG A 71 -10.39 -5.73 27.78
CA ARG A 71 -10.85 -4.71 28.74
C ARG A 71 -11.81 -5.36 29.74
N GLY A 72 -11.33 -5.67 30.94
CA GLY A 72 -12.16 -6.03 32.09
C GLY A 72 -12.17 -4.89 33.10
N ARG A 73 -13.28 -4.16 33.20
CA ARG A 73 -13.57 -3.14 34.24
C ARG A 73 -14.70 -3.68 35.11
N ARG A 74 -14.47 -3.81 36.42
CA ARG A 74 -15.47 -3.85 37.51
C ARG A 74 -14.69 -3.68 38.82
N GLN A 75 -14.81 -2.49 39.40
CA GLN A 75 -15.50 -2.18 40.68
C GLN A 75 -14.72 -2.71 41.88
#